data_AF-A0A959Z4M9-F1
#
_entry.id   AF-A0A959Z4M9-F1
#
_cell.length_a   1.000
_cell.length_b   1.000
_cell.length_c   1.000
_cell.angle_alpha   90.00
_cell.angle_beta   90.00
_cell.angle_gamma   90.00
#
_symmetry.space_group_name_H-M   'P 1'
#
loop_
_entity.id
_entity.type
_entity.pdbx_description
1 polymer ?
#
loop_
_entity_poly.entity_id
_entity_poly.type
_entity_poly.pdbx_seq_one_letter_code
_entity_poly.pdbx_strand_id
1 'polypeptide(L)'
;AIAVTNGPGLAGSLLVGVNFAKALAYSLDLPLIPVNHLEAHVAANWLREPGARAAPPPLPAICLLVSGGHTALILIEKPGSYLLLGETLDDAAGEAFDKGARLLGLGYPGGPAIQRAAETGDPGEFSLPVARLDRPFDFSFSGLKTALLREVEHYRLPAGPKVAPAPGGFAEHRPPRFKDGFPVADLAASYQGAIVEA
;
A
#
# COMPACT_ATOMS: atom_id res chain seq x y z
N ALA A 1 29.12 -2.95 -12.59
CA ALA A 1 28.71 -2.44 -11.26
C ALA A 1 27.58 -3.31 -10.72
N ILE A 2 27.41 -3.37 -9.39
CA ILE A 2 26.31 -4.04 -8.70
C ILE A 2 25.48 -2.98 -7.99
N ALA A 3 24.18 -2.91 -8.25
CA ALA A 3 23.27 -1.98 -7.57
C ALA A 3 22.46 -2.72 -6.51
N VAL A 4 22.24 -2.08 -5.36
CA VAL A 4 21.47 -2.67 -4.25
C VAL A 4 20.68 -1.61 -3.50
N THR A 5 19.45 -1.95 -3.13
CA THR A 5 18.62 -1.09 -2.27
C THR A 5 19.27 -0.92 -0.90
N ASN A 6 19.52 0.32 -0.50
CA ASN A 6 20.11 0.68 0.80
C ASN A 6 19.11 1.35 1.76
N GLY A 7 17.84 1.42 1.37
CA GLY A 7 16.73 1.94 2.17
C GLY A 7 15.82 2.88 1.39
N PRO A 8 14.68 3.29 1.96
CA PRO A 8 14.11 2.78 3.22
C PRO A 8 13.62 1.33 3.10
N GLY A 9 13.33 0.69 4.24
CA GLY A 9 12.83 -0.69 4.30
C GLY A 9 13.17 -1.40 5.62
N LEU A 10 12.73 -2.65 5.76
CA LEU A 10 13.03 -3.46 6.95
C LEU A 10 14.54 -3.73 7.05
N ALA A 11 15.15 -3.30 8.15
CA ALA A 11 16.60 -3.40 8.35
C ALA A 11 17.15 -4.82 8.16
N GLY A 12 16.44 -5.84 8.67
CA GLY A 12 16.83 -7.24 8.51
C GLY A 12 16.90 -7.67 7.04
N SER A 13 15.88 -7.33 6.24
CA SER A 13 15.83 -7.64 4.81
C SER A 13 16.88 -6.87 4.01
N LEU A 14 17.09 -5.59 4.34
CA LEU A 14 18.11 -4.76 3.70
C LEU A 14 19.52 -5.30 3.95
N LEU A 15 19.82 -5.71 5.18
CA LEU A 15 21.13 -6.26 5.54
C LEU A 15 21.48 -7.50 4.71
N VAL A 16 20.51 -8.38 4.42
CA VAL A 16 20.72 -9.55 3.57
C VAL A 16 21.18 -9.11 2.17
N GLY A 17 20.41 -8.22 1.51
CA GLY A 17 20.72 -7.76 0.17
C GLY A 17 22.04 -6.97 0.09
N VAL A 18 22.25 -6.04 1.02
CA VAL A 18 23.45 -5.18 1.05
C VAL A 18 24.71 -6.00 1.29
N ASN A 19 24.70 -6.96 2.23
CA ASN A 19 25.88 -7.78 2.51
C ASN A 19 26.20 -8.72 1.35
N PHE A 20 25.19 -9.31 0.72
CA PHE A 20 25.39 -10.11 -0.49
C PHE A 20 25.99 -9.28 -1.63
N ALA A 21 25.41 -8.11 -1.91
CA ALA A 21 25.87 -7.23 -2.98
C ALA A 21 27.31 -6.72 -2.74
N LYS A 22 27.66 -6.39 -1.49
CA LYS A 22 29.04 -6.03 -1.09
C LYS A 22 30.02 -7.15 -1.38
N ALA A 23 29.71 -8.38 -0.95
CA ALA A 23 30.59 -9.53 -1.17
C ALA A 23 30.76 -9.83 -2.67
N LEU A 24 29.67 -9.79 -3.42
CA LEU A 24 29.68 -10.01 -4.86
C LEU A 24 30.48 -8.95 -5.61
N ALA A 25 30.21 -7.67 -5.34
CA ALA A 25 30.91 -6.54 -5.95
C ALA A 25 32.42 -6.59 -5.66
N TYR A 26 32.81 -6.91 -4.43
CA TYR A 26 34.20 -7.11 -4.03
C TYR A 26 34.85 -8.28 -4.80
N SER A 27 34.19 -9.43 -4.88
CA SER A 27 34.74 -10.63 -5.54
C SER A 27 34.95 -10.46 -7.05
N LEU A 28 34.16 -9.59 -7.68
CA LEU A 28 34.18 -9.35 -9.12
C LEU A 28 34.96 -8.08 -9.51
N ASP A 29 35.53 -7.37 -8.53
CA ASP A 29 36.16 -6.06 -8.72
C ASP A 29 35.25 -5.06 -9.47
N LEU A 30 33.97 -5.02 -9.08
CA LEU A 30 32.95 -4.14 -9.66
C LEU A 30 32.54 -3.03 -8.69
N PRO A 31 32.19 -1.83 -9.19
CA PRO A 31 31.62 -0.78 -8.35
C PRO A 31 30.31 -1.23 -7.70
N LEU A 32 30.10 -0.86 -6.42
CA LEU A 32 28.84 -1.05 -5.70
C LEU A 32 28.06 0.27 -5.68
N ILE A 33 26.78 0.22 -6.07
CA ILE A 33 25.90 1.39 -6.16
C ILE A 33 24.76 1.24 -5.15
N PRO A 34 24.71 2.05 -4.08
CA PRO A 34 23.57 2.09 -3.19
C PRO A 34 22.41 2.82 -3.87
N VAL A 35 21.21 2.22 -3.83
CA VAL A 35 20.00 2.76 -4.46
C VAL A 35 18.96 3.06 -3.39
N ASN A 36 18.32 4.22 -3.47
CA ASN A 36 17.16 4.54 -2.65
C ASN A 36 15.92 3.80 -3.21
N HIS A 37 15.20 3.09 -2.34
CA HIS A 37 14.02 2.29 -2.70
C HIS A 37 12.92 3.14 -3.36
N LEU A 38 12.66 4.33 -2.84
CA LEU A 38 11.62 5.22 -3.35
C LEU A 38 12.02 5.88 -4.66
N GLU A 39 13.30 6.26 -4.77
CA GLU A 39 13.85 6.74 -6.04
C GLU A 39 13.74 5.68 -7.13
N ALA A 40 13.98 4.40 -6.80
CA ALA A 40 13.80 3.31 -7.74
C ALA A 40 12.34 3.14 -8.20
N HIS A 41 11.35 3.31 -7.31
CA HIS A 41 9.94 3.34 -7.70
C HIS A 41 9.63 4.48 -8.67
N VAL A 42 10.14 5.68 -8.39
CA VAL A 42 9.97 6.83 -9.28
C VAL A 42 10.63 6.57 -10.64
N ALA A 43 11.87 6.10 -10.63
CA ALA A 43 12.67 5.81 -11.83
C ALA A 43 12.07 4.70 -12.70
N ALA A 44 11.23 3.81 -12.14
CA ALA A 44 10.54 2.77 -12.89
C ALA A 44 9.70 3.34 -14.05
N ASN A 45 9.18 4.56 -13.92
CA ASN A 45 8.42 5.24 -14.99
C ASN A 45 9.27 5.61 -16.22
N TRP A 46 10.59 5.58 -16.10
CA TRP A 46 11.54 5.82 -17.19
C TRP A 46 12.18 4.53 -17.72
N LEU A 47 11.82 3.36 -17.17
CA LEU A 47 12.23 2.08 -17.73
C LEU A 47 11.51 1.87 -19.07
N ARG A 48 12.27 1.46 -20.08
CA ARG A 48 11.74 1.17 -21.41
C ARG A 48 11.91 -0.31 -21.70
N GLU A 49 10.80 -0.99 -21.91
CA GLU A 49 10.85 -2.32 -22.50
C GLU A 49 11.23 -2.22 -23.98
N PRO A 50 11.98 -3.19 -24.51
CA PRO A 50 12.20 -3.30 -25.95
C PRO A 50 10.85 -3.31 -26.71
N GLY A 51 10.63 -2.33 -27.58
CA GLY A 51 9.38 -2.20 -28.34
C GLY A 51 8.27 -1.40 -27.65
N ALA A 52 8.50 -0.85 -26.45
CA ALA A 52 7.56 0.05 -25.80
C ALA A 52 7.28 1.29 -26.66
N ARG A 53 5.98 1.53 -26.92
CA ARG A 53 5.51 2.68 -27.73
C ARG A 53 5.44 3.98 -26.94
N ALA A 54 5.26 3.90 -25.62
CA ALA A 54 5.15 5.08 -24.77
C ALA A 54 6.52 5.72 -24.57
N ALA A 55 6.59 7.04 -24.80
CA ALA A 55 7.75 7.83 -24.42
C ALA A 55 7.77 7.99 -22.88
N PRO A 56 8.95 8.09 -22.26
CA PRO A 56 9.04 8.40 -20.84
C PRO A 56 8.37 9.75 -20.54
N PRO A 57 7.85 9.97 -19.31
CA PRO A 57 7.29 11.25 -18.93
C PRO A 57 8.31 12.39 -19.12
N PRO A 58 7.92 13.51 -19.75
CA PRO A 58 8.78 14.69 -19.81
C PRO A 58 8.94 15.28 -18.40
N LEU A 59 10.07 15.96 -18.17
CA LEU A 59 10.34 16.65 -16.90
C LEU A 59 10.21 18.17 -17.09
N PRO A 60 9.67 18.90 -16.08
CA PRO A 60 9.28 18.43 -14.75
C PRO A 60 7.98 17.59 -14.74
N ALA A 61 7.86 16.66 -13.79
CA ALA A 61 6.69 15.78 -13.62
C ALA A 61 6.27 15.64 -12.16
N ILE A 62 4.97 15.42 -11.92
CA ILE A 62 4.45 15.03 -10.60
C ILE A 62 4.27 13.51 -10.57
N CYS A 63 4.80 12.87 -9.54
CA CYS A 63 4.65 11.45 -9.28
C CYS A 63 3.84 11.25 -8.00
N LEU A 64 2.72 10.55 -8.12
CA LEU A 64 1.99 10.00 -6.98
C LEU A 64 2.55 8.60 -6.69
N LEU A 65 3.36 8.50 -5.65
CA LEU A 65 3.93 7.25 -5.17
C LEU A 65 2.91 6.58 -4.25
N VAL A 66 2.26 5.50 -4.70
CA VAL A 66 1.30 4.73 -3.90
C VAL A 66 1.72 3.26 -3.83
N SER A 67 2.07 2.81 -2.64
CA SER A 67 2.48 1.43 -2.36
C SER A 67 1.86 0.93 -1.04
N GLY A 68 2.22 -0.29 -0.63
CA GLY A 68 1.81 -0.85 0.66
C GLY A 68 2.26 -0.01 1.87
N GLY A 69 3.39 0.68 1.78
CA GLY A 69 3.99 1.41 2.91
C GLY A 69 4.29 2.89 2.64
N HIS A 70 3.93 3.41 1.47
CA HIS A 70 4.18 4.80 1.12
C HIS A 70 3.01 5.36 0.33
N THR A 71 2.57 6.56 0.70
CA THR A 71 1.69 7.42 -0.09
C THR A 71 2.27 8.81 -0.06
N ALA A 72 2.78 9.28 -1.19
CA ALA A 72 3.45 10.57 -1.29
C ALA A 72 3.27 11.20 -2.68
N LEU A 73 3.19 12.53 -2.71
CA LEU A 73 3.15 13.34 -3.92
C LEU A 73 4.50 14.05 -4.08
N ILE A 74 5.20 13.76 -5.17
CA ILE A 74 6.58 14.20 -5.39
C ILE A 74 6.68 14.95 -6.71
N LEU A 75 7.23 16.18 -6.69
CA LEU A 75 7.65 16.89 -7.89
C LEU A 75 9.06 16.44 -8.27
N ILE A 76 9.22 16.01 -9.51
CA ILE A 76 10.48 15.62 -10.13
C ILE A 76 10.87 16.73 -11.09
N GLU A 77 11.87 17.53 -10.74
CA GLU A 77 12.30 18.65 -11.59
C GLU A 77 13.23 18.19 -12.71
N LYS A 78 14.13 17.27 -12.37
CA LYS A 78 15.13 16.63 -13.23
C LYS A 78 15.57 15.32 -12.56
N PRO A 79 16.25 14.39 -13.26
CA PRO A 79 16.73 13.15 -12.64
C PRO A 79 17.56 13.43 -11.38
N GLY A 80 17.23 12.77 -10.27
CA GLY A 80 17.87 12.99 -8.96
C GLY A 80 17.42 14.24 -8.20
N SER A 81 16.48 15.04 -8.71
CA SER A 81 15.94 16.24 -8.05
C SER A 81 14.47 16.05 -7.71
N TYR A 82 14.19 15.85 -6.42
CA TYR A 82 12.87 15.51 -5.90
C TYR A 82 12.44 16.51 -4.83
N LEU A 83 11.24 17.06 -4.97
CA LEU A 83 10.58 17.89 -3.97
C LEU A 83 9.32 17.18 -3.48
N LEU A 84 9.27 16.86 -2.19
CA LEU A 84 8.08 16.32 -1.55
C LEU A 84 7.01 17.42 -1.43
N LEU A 85 5.87 17.23 -2.09
CA LEU A 85 4.73 18.14 -2.02
C LEU A 85 3.80 17.80 -0.85
N GLY A 86 3.60 16.52 -0.60
CA GLY A 86 2.85 16.01 0.56
C GLY A 86 2.95 14.50 0.68
N GLU A 87 2.59 13.99 1.85
CA GLU A 87 2.65 12.57 2.20
C GLU A 87 1.51 12.16 3.13
N THR A 88 1.29 10.87 3.29
CA THR A 88 0.36 10.39 4.32
C THR A 88 0.86 10.72 5.71
N LEU A 89 -0.03 11.24 6.55
CA LEU A 89 0.24 11.51 7.97
C LEU A 89 0.05 10.26 8.84
N ASP A 90 -0.52 9.19 8.29
CA ASP A 90 -0.84 7.96 9.00
C ASP A 90 -0.61 6.68 8.17
N ASP A 91 -1.66 5.97 7.80
CA ASP A 91 -1.60 4.75 7.00
C ASP A 91 -1.27 5.10 5.54
N ALA A 92 -0.48 4.27 4.86
CA ALA A 92 -0.41 4.35 3.41
C ALA A 92 -1.72 3.82 2.79
N ALA A 93 -2.06 4.24 1.57
CA ALA A 93 -3.26 3.77 0.88
C ALA A 93 -3.27 2.24 0.73
N GLY A 94 -2.12 1.62 0.41
CA GLY A 94 -2.02 0.16 0.35
C GLY A 94 -2.26 -0.51 1.71
N GLU A 95 -1.77 0.08 2.80
CA GLU A 95 -2.04 -0.39 4.16
C GLU A 95 -3.53 -0.22 4.54
N ALA A 96 -4.18 0.84 4.08
CA ALA A 96 -5.62 1.03 4.23
C ALA A 96 -6.40 -0.09 3.52
N PHE A 97 -6.04 -0.43 2.28
CA PHE A 97 -6.61 -1.59 1.57
C PHE A 97 -6.41 -2.90 2.36
N ASP A 98 -5.22 -3.17 2.89
CA ASP A 98 -4.94 -4.37 3.67
C ASP A 98 -5.77 -4.45 4.96
N LYS A 99 -5.90 -3.32 5.67
CA LYS A 99 -6.72 -3.22 6.89
C LYS A 99 -8.21 -3.37 6.57
N GLY A 100 -8.69 -2.72 5.50
CA GLY A 100 -10.07 -2.83 5.04
C GLY A 100 -10.43 -4.26 4.63
N ALA A 101 -9.56 -4.94 3.88
CA ALA A 101 -9.81 -6.31 3.44
C ALA A 101 -9.91 -7.27 4.62
N ARG A 102 -9.10 -7.06 5.67
CA ARG A 102 -9.20 -7.83 6.91
C ARG A 102 -10.53 -7.60 7.62
N LEU A 103 -11.02 -6.35 7.66
CA LEU A 103 -12.32 -6.04 8.25
C LEU A 103 -13.48 -6.67 7.48
N LEU A 104 -13.41 -6.73 6.16
CA LEU A 104 -14.41 -7.35 5.28
C LEU A 104 -14.29 -8.88 5.18
N GLY A 105 -13.27 -9.48 5.80
CA GLY A 105 -13.02 -10.93 5.73
C GLY A 105 -12.49 -11.42 4.38
N LEU A 106 -11.91 -10.54 3.57
CA LEU A 106 -11.46 -10.83 2.19
C LEU A 106 -10.02 -11.37 2.09
N GLY A 107 -9.26 -11.36 3.19
CA GLY A 107 -7.90 -11.91 3.26
C GLY A 107 -6.79 -10.90 2.92
N TYR A 108 -5.66 -11.41 2.40
CA TYR A 108 -4.45 -10.64 2.06
C TYR A 108 -3.83 -11.18 0.76
N PRO A 109 -3.27 -10.34 -0.15
CA PRO A 109 -3.19 -8.88 -0.08
C PRO A 109 -4.53 -8.19 -0.31
N GLY A 110 -4.78 -7.10 0.42
CA GLY A 110 -6.10 -6.48 0.52
C GLY A 110 -6.53 -5.71 -0.72
N GLY A 111 -5.58 -5.07 -1.42
CA GLY A 111 -5.88 -4.30 -2.64
C GLY A 111 -6.62 -5.11 -3.70
N PRO A 112 -6.01 -6.19 -4.24
CA PRO A 112 -6.67 -7.05 -5.23
C PRO A 112 -7.96 -7.71 -4.72
N ALA A 113 -8.04 -7.98 -3.41
CA ALA A 113 -9.20 -8.60 -2.79
C ALA A 113 -10.40 -7.64 -2.71
N ILE A 114 -10.18 -6.39 -2.29
CA ILE A 114 -11.20 -5.33 -2.29
C ILE A 114 -11.62 -4.99 -3.71
N GLN A 115 -10.67 -4.85 -4.64
CA GLN A 115 -10.98 -4.53 -6.03
C GLN A 115 -11.95 -5.55 -6.64
N ARG A 116 -11.68 -6.85 -6.47
CA ARG A 116 -12.57 -7.92 -6.95
C ARG A 116 -13.94 -7.91 -6.28
N ALA A 117 -13.98 -7.66 -4.97
CA ALA A 117 -15.25 -7.57 -4.24
C ALA A 117 -16.08 -6.36 -4.69
N ALA A 118 -15.41 -5.25 -5.03
CA ALA A 118 -16.03 -4.00 -5.46
C ALA A 118 -16.61 -4.04 -6.89
N GLU A 119 -16.23 -5.01 -7.74
CA GLU A 119 -16.64 -5.06 -9.17
C GLU A 119 -18.16 -5.02 -9.38
N THR A 120 -18.94 -5.55 -8.43
CA THR A 120 -20.39 -5.62 -8.52
C THR A 120 -21.11 -4.76 -7.48
N GLY A 121 -20.38 -3.93 -6.73
CA GLY A 121 -20.94 -3.09 -5.68
C GLY A 121 -21.26 -1.68 -6.15
N ASP A 122 -22.18 -1.01 -5.46
CA ASP A 122 -22.45 0.41 -5.63
C ASP A 122 -21.52 1.25 -4.74
N PRO A 123 -20.59 2.05 -5.30
CA PRO A 123 -19.70 2.89 -4.50
C PRO A 123 -20.45 3.99 -3.73
N GLY A 124 -21.70 4.32 -4.10
CA GLY A 124 -22.52 5.33 -3.43
C GLY A 124 -23.36 4.84 -2.26
N GLU A 125 -23.42 3.52 -2.01
CA GLU A 125 -24.31 2.95 -0.97
C GLU A 125 -23.89 3.36 0.45
N PHE A 126 -22.58 3.39 0.73
CA PHE A 126 -22.04 3.78 2.04
C PHE A 126 -21.26 5.09 1.95
N SER A 127 -21.65 6.07 2.78
CA SER A 127 -20.92 7.34 2.88
C SER A 127 -19.76 7.21 3.86
N LEU A 128 -18.56 6.97 3.33
CA LEU A 128 -17.33 6.90 4.11
C LEU A 128 -16.56 8.23 4.05
N PRO A 129 -15.90 8.64 5.15
CA PRO A 129 -15.28 9.95 5.24
C PRO A 129 -13.97 10.04 4.45
N VAL A 130 -13.84 11.07 3.62
CA VAL A 130 -12.55 11.48 3.03
C VAL A 130 -11.91 12.53 3.94
N ALA A 131 -10.65 12.30 4.34
CA ALA A 131 -9.95 13.21 5.26
C ALA A 131 -9.74 14.58 4.62
N ARG A 132 -10.04 15.65 5.36
CA ARG A 132 -9.74 17.02 4.96
C ARG A 132 -8.64 17.56 5.85
N LEU A 133 -7.49 17.86 5.26
CA LEU A 133 -6.28 18.28 5.97
C LEU A 133 -5.98 19.76 5.68
N ASP A 134 -5.31 20.42 6.62
CA ASP A 134 -4.91 21.82 6.47
C ASP A 134 -3.84 22.01 5.40
N ARG A 135 -3.01 20.97 5.17
CA ARG A 135 -2.03 20.92 4.09
C ARG A 135 -2.66 20.26 2.86
N PRO A 136 -2.73 20.95 1.70
CA PRO A 136 -3.56 20.53 0.57
C PRO A 136 -3.07 19.29 -0.19
N PHE A 137 -1.85 18.81 0.07
CA PHE A 137 -1.26 17.67 -0.63
C PHE A 137 -0.91 16.51 0.31
N ASP A 138 -1.17 16.67 1.61
CA ASP A 138 -1.01 15.56 2.56
C ASP A 138 -2.22 14.63 2.47
N PHE A 139 -2.04 13.38 2.91
CA PHE A 139 -3.07 12.34 2.90
C PHE A 139 -3.34 11.81 4.32
N SER A 140 -4.52 11.23 4.55
CA SER A 140 -4.83 10.48 5.76
C SER A 140 -5.90 9.43 5.46
N PHE A 141 -5.62 8.18 5.83
CA PHE A 141 -6.48 7.03 5.58
C PHE A 141 -6.89 6.29 6.86
N SER A 142 -6.27 6.57 8.01
CA SER A 142 -6.57 5.85 9.27
C SER A 142 -8.03 6.01 9.73
N GLY A 143 -8.65 7.15 9.43
CA GLY A 143 -10.07 7.43 9.70
C GLY A 143 -11.03 6.50 8.94
N LEU A 144 -10.68 6.14 7.70
CA LEU A 144 -11.49 5.25 6.86
C LEU A 144 -11.64 3.87 7.46
N LYS A 145 -10.56 3.31 8.05
CA LYS A 145 -10.62 2.03 8.76
C LYS A 145 -11.65 2.06 9.89
N THR A 146 -11.68 3.16 10.65
CA THR A 146 -12.60 3.30 11.79
C THR A 146 -14.04 3.45 11.33
N ALA A 147 -14.27 4.20 10.25
CA ALA A 147 -15.59 4.33 9.63
C ALA A 147 -16.08 2.98 9.08
N LEU A 148 -15.25 2.28 8.30
CA LEU A 148 -15.56 0.95 7.77
C LEU A 148 -15.87 -0.05 8.89
N LEU A 149 -15.08 -0.04 9.97
CA LEU A 149 -15.34 -0.91 11.12
C LEU A 149 -16.74 -0.68 11.70
N ARG A 150 -17.20 0.57 11.82
CA ARG A 150 -18.54 0.88 12.33
C ARG A 150 -19.63 0.30 11.44
N GLU A 151 -19.49 0.45 10.12
CA GLU A 151 -20.44 -0.12 9.15
C GLU A 151 -20.48 -1.65 9.25
N VAL A 152 -19.30 -2.28 9.32
CA VAL A 152 -19.15 -3.74 9.39
C VAL A 152 -19.73 -4.34 10.69
N GLU A 153 -19.61 -3.64 11.83
CA GLU A 153 -20.10 -4.12 13.12
C GLU A 153 -21.62 -4.33 13.15
N HIS A 154 -22.41 -3.63 12.32
CA HIS A 154 -23.86 -3.86 12.21
C HIS A 154 -24.19 -5.29 11.74
N TYR A 155 -23.31 -5.89 10.95
CA TYR A 155 -23.46 -7.22 10.35
C TYR A 155 -22.62 -8.30 11.04
N ARG A 156 -21.69 -7.92 11.91
CA ARG A 156 -20.75 -8.84 12.53
C ARG A 156 -21.45 -9.78 13.50
N LEU A 157 -21.15 -11.08 13.38
CA LEU A 157 -21.56 -12.09 14.35
C LEU A 157 -20.59 -12.11 15.53
N PRO A 158 -21.04 -12.49 16.75
CA PRO A 158 -20.18 -12.61 17.90
C PRO A 158 -18.96 -13.49 17.61
N ALA A 159 -17.79 -13.06 18.09
CA ALA A 159 -16.58 -13.86 17.99
C ALA A 159 -16.81 -15.20 18.72
N GLY A 160 -16.49 -16.31 18.05
CA GLY A 160 -16.46 -17.62 18.69
C GLY A 160 -15.40 -17.68 19.81
N PRO A 161 -15.42 -18.74 20.65
CA PRO A 161 -14.46 -18.87 21.74
C PRO A 161 -13.01 -18.80 21.23
N LYS A 162 -12.18 -18.01 21.93
CA LYS A 162 -10.74 -17.94 21.69
C LYS A 162 -10.14 -19.30 22.01
N VAL A 163 -9.51 -19.93 21.03
CA VAL A 163 -8.75 -21.18 21.22
C VAL A 163 -7.29 -20.79 21.42
N ALA A 164 -6.68 -21.25 22.50
CA ALA A 164 -5.26 -21.03 22.74
C ALA A 164 -4.44 -21.75 21.66
N PRO A 165 -3.38 -21.12 21.13
CA PRO A 165 -2.49 -21.81 20.19
C PRO A 165 -1.83 -23.01 20.87
N ALA A 166 -1.50 -24.03 20.07
CA ALA A 166 -0.71 -25.16 20.55
C ALA A 166 0.66 -24.68 21.06
N PRO A 167 1.33 -25.39 21.99
CA PRO A 167 2.65 -25.02 22.47
C PRO A 167 3.64 -24.84 21.31
N GLY A 168 4.25 -23.66 21.20
CA GLY A 168 5.18 -23.32 20.11
C GLY A 168 4.52 -22.83 18.81
N GLY A 169 3.19 -22.77 18.73
CA GLY A 169 2.44 -22.26 17.60
C GLY A 169 2.06 -20.79 17.73
N PHE A 170 1.88 -20.11 16.60
CA PHE A 170 1.28 -18.78 16.55
C PHE A 170 -0.25 -18.89 16.58
N ALA A 171 -0.92 -17.86 17.10
CA ALA A 171 -2.37 -17.78 17.01
C ALA A 171 -2.81 -17.69 15.54
N GLU A 172 -3.66 -18.62 15.10
CA GLU A 172 -4.22 -18.56 13.76
C GLU A 172 -5.17 -17.36 13.61
N HIS A 173 -4.98 -16.60 12.54
CA HIS A 173 -5.91 -15.54 12.18
C HIS A 173 -7.24 -16.15 11.74
N ARG A 174 -8.32 -15.86 12.48
CA ARG A 174 -9.68 -16.25 12.10
C ARG A 174 -10.37 -15.06 11.44
N PRO A 175 -10.87 -15.20 10.20
CA PRO A 175 -11.61 -14.14 9.56
C PRO A 175 -12.91 -13.84 10.35
N PRO A 176 -13.39 -12.59 10.30
CA PRO A 176 -14.69 -12.24 10.87
C PRO A 176 -15.81 -13.06 10.22
N ARG A 177 -16.90 -13.26 10.97
CA ARG A 177 -18.14 -13.89 10.48
C ARG A 177 -19.24 -12.84 10.45
N PHE A 178 -20.09 -12.91 9.43
CA PHE A 178 -21.17 -11.94 9.21
C PHE A 178 -22.51 -12.65 9.13
N LYS A 179 -23.58 -11.90 9.42
CA LYS A 179 -24.97 -12.32 9.21
C LYS A 179 -25.23 -12.56 7.71
N ASP A 180 -26.26 -13.34 7.41
CA ASP A 180 -26.77 -13.45 6.03
C ASP A 180 -27.17 -12.05 5.51
N GLY A 181 -26.86 -11.79 4.23
CA GLY A 181 -27.11 -10.49 3.61
C GLY A 181 -26.05 -9.42 3.89
N PHE A 182 -24.86 -9.77 4.37
CA PHE A 182 -23.74 -8.84 4.50
C PHE A 182 -23.38 -8.20 3.13
N PRO A 183 -23.49 -6.86 2.97
CA PRO A 183 -23.30 -6.18 1.69
C PRO A 183 -21.81 -5.94 1.40
N VAL A 184 -21.04 -7.04 1.26
CA VAL A 184 -19.58 -6.97 1.12
C VAL A 184 -19.15 -6.24 -0.17
N ALA A 185 -19.92 -6.39 -1.25
CA ALA A 185 -19.60 -5.77 -2.53
C ALA A 185 -19.73 -4.24 -2.45
N ASP A 186 -20.83 -3.75 -1.90
CA ASP A 186 -21.11 -2.32 -1.75
C ASP A 186 -20.15 -1.67 -0.74
N LEU A 187 -19.89 -2.33 0.40
CA LEU A 187 -18.87 -1.86 1.36
C LEU A 187 -17.47 -1.80 0.75
N ALA A 188 -17.09 -2.80 -0.06
CA ALA A 188 -15.80 -2.79 -0.76
C ALA A 188 -15.75 -1.66 -1.80
N ALA A 189 -16.83 -1.45 -2.56
CA ALA A 189 -16.92 -0.40 -3.57
C ALA A 189 -16.85 1.00 -2.96
N SER A 190 -17.64 1.28 -1.93
CA SER A 190 -17.60 2.57 -1.21
C SER A 190 -16.25 2.81 -0.55
N TYR A 191 -15.64 1.78 0.05
CA TYR A 191 -14.32 1.91 0.68
C TYR A 191 -13.21 2.18 -0.33
N GLN A 192 -13.21 1.45 -1.45
CA GLN A 192 -12.29 1.72 -2.56
C GLN A 192 -12.51 3.14 -3.11
N GLY A 193 -13.75 3.55 -3.32
CA GLY A 193 -14.10 4.89 -3.79
C GLY A 193 -13.53 5.99 -2.90
N ALA A 194 -13.72 5.86 -1.58
CA ALA A 194 -13.21 6.85 -0.62
C ALA A 194 -11.68 6.92 -0.55
N ILE A 195 -10.96 5.82 -0.80
CA ILE A 195 -9.48 5.84 -0.91
C ILE A 195 -9.03 6.53 -2.19
N VAL A 196 -9.75 6.33 -3.31
CA VAL A 196 -9.40 6.91 -4.62
C VAL A 196 -9.75 8.40 -4.69
N GLU A 197 -10.75 8.85 -3.93
CA GLU A 197 -11.16 10.26 -3.86
C GLU A 197 -10.23 11.13 -2.99
N ALA A 198 -9.51 10.52 -2.03
CA ALA A 198 -8.62 11.20 -1.08
C ALA A 198 -7.37 11.82 -1.75
#